data_AF-A0A9Q1CRM2-F1
#
_entry.id   AF-A0A9Q1CRM2-F1
#
_cell.length_a   1.000
_cell.length_b   1.000
_cell.length_c   1.000
_cell.angle_alpha   90.00
_cell.angle_beta   90.00
_cell.angle_gamma   90.00
#
_symmetry.space_group_name_H-M   'P 1'
#
loop_
_entity.id
_entity.type
_entity.pdbx_description
1 polymer ?
#
loop_
_entity_poly.entity_id
_entity_poly.type
_entity_poly.pdbx_seq_one_letter_code
_entity_poly.pdbx_strand_id
1 'polypeptide(L)'
;MPEAGDEDTSVRVAVRVRPQLAREKIDMCRTCTSVTEESNQVTLGSDRMFTYDFVFDMDSRQDVIYDKIVRSLIEGCFDGYNATVFAYGQTGAGKTYTMGTGFEPGINPEEEGIIPRAVHHLFEGIKLRKEKAEENKEPPPEFKIHAQFMEV
;
A
#
# COMPACT_ATOMS: atom_id res chain seq x y z
N MET A 1 27.07 2.25 17.93
CA MET A 1 26.69 3.28 16.95
C MET A 1 26.03 2.53 15.80
N PRO A 2 24.70 2.52 15.66
CA PRO A 2 24.12 2.01 14.42
C PRO A 2 24.34 3.08 13.35
N GLU A 3 24.83 2.62 12.20
CA GLU A 3 25.04 3.43 11.00
C GLU A 3 23.69 4.02 10.55
N ALA A 4 23.70 5.29 10.15
CA ALA A 4 22.57 5.92 9.50
C ALA A 4 22.29 5.11 8.22
N GLY A 5 21.24 4.29 8.27
CA GLY A 5 20.78 3.53 7.13
C GLY A 5 20.41 4.50 6.02
N ASP A 6 20.92 4.22 4.83
CA ASP A 6 20.64 4.90 3.57
C ASP A 6 19.17 5.37 3.54
N GLU A 7 18.94 6.68 3.64
CA GLU A 7 17.61 7.25 3.45
C GLU A 7 17.28 7.11 1.96
N ASP A 8 16.77 5.94 1.60
CA ASP A 8 16.45 5.59 0.23
C ASP A 8 15.28 6.46 -0.26
N THR A 9 15.67 7.60 -0.84
CA THR A 9 14.78 8.61 -1.41
C THR A 9 14.31 8.25 -2.82
N SER A 10 14.74 7.09 -3.35
CA SER A 10 14.34 6.65 -4.68
C SER A 10 12.88 6.22 -4.72
N VAL A 11 12.29 6.27 -5.93
CA VAL A 11 10.91 5.82 -6.13
C VAL A 11 10.87 4.31 -5.97
N ARG A 12 10.14 3.84 -4.95
CA ARG A 12 9.89 2.41 -4.72
C ARG A 12 8.76 1.89 -5.58
N VAL A 13 8.96 0.72 -6.16
CA VAL A 13 8.03 0.03 -7.06
C VAL A 13 7.59 -1.28 -6.42
N ALA A 14 6.28 -1.40 -6.23
CA ALA A 14 5.63 -2.63 -5.79
C ALA A 14 4.80 -3.24 -6.93
N VAL A 15 4.98 -4.54 -7.18
CA VAL A 15 4.17 -5.30 -8.14
C VAL A 15 3.21 -6.21 -7.41
N ARG A 16 1.93 -6.13 -7.76
CA ARG A 16 0.89 -7.01 -7.22
C ARG A 16 0.25 -7.83 -8.35
N VAL A 17 0.35 -9.14 -8.23
CA VAL A 17 -0.36 -10.08 -9.10
C VAL A 17 -1.73 -10.35 -8.50
N ARG A 18 -2.80 -10.11 -9.25
CA ARG A 18 -4.17 -10.40 -8.77
C ARG A 18 -4.58 -11.84 -9.09
N PRO A 19 -5.46 -12.46 -8.30
CA PRO A 19 -6.09 -13.71 -8.67
C PRO A 19 -6.80 -13.62 -10.03
N GLN A 20 -6.90 -14.76 -10.73
CA GLN A 20 -7.71 -14.86 -11.94
C GLN A 20 -9.19 -14.63 -11.64
N LEU A 21 -9.85 -13.81 -12.45
CA LEU A 21 -11.29 -13.59 -12.40
C LEU A 21 -12.04 -14.86 -12.82
N ALA A 22 -13.27 -15.02 -12.36
CA ALA A 22 -14.11 -16.17 -12.72
C ALA A 22 -14.22 -16.36 -14.24
N ARG A 23 -14.36 -15.26 -15.00
CA ARG A 23 -14.41 -15.30 -16.46
C ARG A 23 -13.12 -15.85 -17.08
N GLU A 24 -11.96 -15.46 -16.58
CA GLU A 24 -10.66 -15.93 -17.08
C GLU A 24 -10.49 -17.43 -16.82
N LYS A 25 -11.01 -17.94 -15.70
CA LYS A 25 -11.03 -19.37 -15.40
C LYS A 25 -11.97 -20.13 -16.33
N ILE A 26 -13.17 -19.58 -16.61
CA ILE A 26 -14.16 -20.17 -17.52
C ILE A 26 -13.61 -20.23 -18.95
N ASP A 27 -12.92 -19.18 -19.39
CA ASP A 27 -12.28 -19.09 -20.71
C ASP A 27 -10.98 -19.92 -20.80
N MET A 28 -10.62 -20.67 -19.74
CA MET A 28 -9.42 -21.51 -19.64
C MET A 28 -8.10 -20.74 -19.86
N CYS A 29 -8.06 -19.46 -19.50
CA CYS A 29 -6.82 -18.69 -19.50
C CYS A 29 -5.81 -19.30 -18.52
N ARG A 30 -4.56 -19.40 -18.93
CA ARG A 30 -3.47 -19.87 -18.07
C ARG A 30 -2.80 -18.68 -17.38
N THR A 31 -2.49 -18.83 -16.10
CA THR A 31 -1.59 -17.91 -15.40
C THR A 31 -0.23 -17.92 -16.09
N CYS A 32 0.24 -16.75 -16.49
CA CYS A 32 1.53 -16.57 -17.18
C CYS A 32 2.59 -15.91 -16.29
N THR A 33 2.28 -15.68 -15.02
CA THR A 33 3.17 -15.06 -14.04
C THR A 33 3.45 -16.00 -12.88
N SER A 34 4.68 -16.02 -12.38
CA SER A 34 5.02 -16.59 -11.09
C SER A 34 5.77 -15.57 -10.24
N VAL A 35 5.55 -15.59 -8.94
CA VAL A 35 6.17 -14.66 -7.99
C VAL A 35 7.13 -15.44 -7.09
N THR A 36 8.31 -14.87 -6.85
CA THR A 36 9.27 -15.33 -5.86
C THR A 36 9.48 -14.20 -4.86
N GLU A 37 8.72 -14.20 -3.77
CA GLU A 37 8.72 -13.11 -2.78
C GLU A 37 10.06 -12.96 -2.06
N GLU A 38 10.79 -14.06 -1.84
CA GLU A 38 12.10 -14.05 -1.17
C GLU A 38 13.15 -13.24 -1.94
N SER A 39 13.06 -13.20 -3.27
CA SER A 39 13.99 -12.45 -4.13
C SER A 39 13.35 -11.21 -4.75
N ASN A 40 12.14 -10.83 -4.33
CA ASN A 40 11.34 -9.77 -4.93
C ASN A 40 11.24 -9.86 -6.46
N GLN A 41 11.01 -11.06 -6.99
CA GLN A 41 10.99 -11.32 -8.44
C GLN A 41 9.62 -11.73 -8.95
N VAL A 42 9.28 -11.24 -10.15
CA VAL A 42 8.17 -11.73 -10.96
C VAL A 42 8.73 -12.32 -12.25
N THR A 43 8.36 -13.56 -12.55
CA THR A 43 8.69 -14.22 -13.82
C THR A 43 7.47 -14.23 -14.73
N LEU A 44 7.63 -13.72 -15.96
CA LEU A 44 6.62 -13.77 -17.02
C LEU A 44 6.99 -14.86 -18.03
N GLY A 45 6.09 -15.81 -18.24
CA GLY A 45 6.37 -16.98 -19.07
C GLY A 45 7.38 -17.91 -18.40
N SER A 46 8.37 -18.37 -19.16
CA SER A 46 9.38 -19.32 -18.67
C SER A 46 10.77 -18.72 -18.47
N ASP A 47 11.02 -17.49 -18.92
CA ASP A 47 12.38 -16.96 -19.07
C ASP A 47 12.55 -15.46 -18.75
N ARG A 48 11.46 -14.69 -18.60
CA ARG A 48 11.56 -13.23 -18.37
C ARG A 48 11.38 -12.91 -16.90
N MET A 49 12.47 -12.58 -16.22
CA MET A 49 12.48 -12.25 -14.80
C MET A 49 12.65 -10.75 -14.59
N PHE A 50 11.89 -10.19 -13.66
CA PHE A 50 11.94 -8.78 -13.28
C PHE A 50 12.03 -8.68 -11.75
N THR A 51 12.95 -7.87 -11.25
CA THR A 51 13.12 -7.60 -9.80
C THR A 51 12.54 -6.22 -9.47
N TYR A 52 11.87 -6.13 -8.34
CA TYR A 52 11.27 -4.89 -7.82
C TYR A 52 11.60 -4.70 -6.34
N ASP A 53 11.18 -3.60 -5.73
CA ASP A 53 11.35 -3.38 -4.29
C ASP A 53 10.42 -4.30 -3.48
N PHE A 54 9.22 -4.53 -4.00
CA PHE A 54 8.25 -5.44 -3.42
C PHE A 54 7.48 -6.20 -4.50
N VAL A 55 7.23 -7.48 -4.26
CA VAL A 55 6.33 -8.30 -5.07
C VAL A 55 5.30 -8.97 -4.18
N PHE A 56 4.08 -9.06 -4.68
CA PHE A 56 2.94 -9.62 -3.98
C PHE A 56 2.21 -10.59 -4.91
N ASP A 57 2.12 -11.86 -4.51
CA ASP A 57 1.39 -12.85 -5.28
C ASP A 57 -0.14 -12.78 -5.04
N MET A 58 -0.89 -13.62 -5.75
CA MET A 58 -2.35 -13.69 -5.75
C MET A 58 -2.98 -13.81 -4.36
N ASP A 59 -2.28 -14.44 -3.41
CA ASP A 59 -2.77 -14.68 -2.05
C ASP A 59 -2.44 -13.52 -1.07
N SER A 60 -1.78 -12.46 -1.57
CA SER A 60 -1.41 -11.31 -0.76
C SER A 60 -2.61 -10.50 -0.32
N ARG A 61 -2.77 -10.39 1.00
CA ARG A 61 -3.82 -9.64 1.67
C ARG A 61 -3.58 -8.13 1.65
N GLN A 62 -4.67 -7.36 1.75
CA GLN A 62 -4.62 -5.90 1.71
C GLN A 62 -3.85 -5.27 2.87
N ASP A 63 -3.98 -5.84 4.07
CA ASP A 63 -3.27 -5.40 5.28
C ASP A 63 -1.76 -5.60 5.15
N VAL A 64 -1.32 -6.77 4.66
CA VAL A 64 0.10 -7.05 4.42
C VAL A 64 0.71 -6.07 3.42
N ILE A 65 -0.01 -5.79 2.33
CA ILE A 65 0.44 -4.82 1.32
C ILE A 65 0.57 -3.44 1.95
N TYR A 66 -0.46 -2.99 2.69
CA TYR A 66 -0.46 -1.70 3.37
C TYR A 66 0.73 -1.57 4.33
N ASP A 67 0.96 -2.58 5.17
CA ASP A 67 2.02 -2.59 6.15
C ASP A 67 3.42 -2.52 5.52
N LYS A 68 3.63 -3.24 4.41
CA LYS A 68 4.93 -3.24 3.73
C LYS A 68 5.21 -1.92 2.99
N ILE A 69 4.23 -1.32 2.32
CA ILE A 69 4.51 -0.22 1.37
C ILE A 69 4.01 1.16 1.82
N VAL A 70 2.98 1.24 2.67
CA VAL A 70 2.31 2.51 3.02
C VAL A 70 2.55 2.93 4.46
N ARG A 71 2.67 1.99 5.40
CA ARG A 71 2.81 2.32 6.83
C ARG A 71 3.94 3.31 7.10
N SER A 72 5.13 3.07 6.55
CA SER A 72 6.28 3.97 6.73
C SER A 72 6.08 5.35 6.10
N LEU A 73 5.26 5.45 5.05
CA LEU A 73 4.95 6.73 4.40
C LEU A 73 4.07 7.61 5.28
N ILE A 74 3.11 7.01 5.99
CA ILE A 74 2.26 7.74 6.96
C ILE A 74 3.10 8.24 8.14
N GLU A 75 4.04 7.44 8.64
CA GLU A 75 4.98 7.90 9.66
C GLU A 75 5.84 9.06 9.15
N GLY A 76 6.37 8.97 7.93
CA GLY A 76 7.10 10.07 7.30
C GLY A 76 6.28 11.36 7.16
N CYS A 77 4.96 11.27 6.94
CA CYS A 77 4.09 12.45 6.94
C CYS A 77 4.07 13.15 8.30
N PHE A 78 4.15 12.42 9.41
CA PHE A 78 4.24 13.02 10.75
C PHE A 78 5.60 13.67 11.01
N ASP A 79 6.65 13.18 10.35
CA ASP A 79 7.99 13.77 10.39
C ASP A 79 8.11 14.99 9.44
N GLY A 80 7.04 15.34 8.72
CA GLY A 80 6.96 16.51 7.85
C GLY A 80 7.31 16.25 6.38
N TYR A 81 7.41 14.99 5.96
CA TYR A 81 7.68 14.61 4.58
C TYR A 81 6.40 14.45 3.76
N ASN A 82 6.49 14.72 2.46
CA ASN A 82 5.41 14.41 1.53
C ASN A 82 5.48 12.95 1.10
N ALA A 83 4.33 12.27 1.07
CA ALA A 83 4.19 10.93 0.53
C ALA A 83 3.23 10.91 -0.66
N THR A 84 3.50 10.04 -1.64
CA THR A 84 2.61 9.80 -2.78
C THR A 84 2.58 8.32 -3.11
N VAL A 85 1.37 7.78 -3.26
CA VAL A 85 1.13 6.39 -3.70
C VAL A 85 0.13 6.45 -4.84
N PHE A 86 0.44 5.82 -5.96
CA PHE A 86 -0.47 5.68 -7.08
C PHE A 86 -0.44 4.24 -7.58
N ALA A 87 -1.58 3.74 -8.05
CA ALA A 87 -1.69 2.42 -8.63
C ALA A 87 -1.66 2.52 -10.16
N TYR A 88 -0.82 1.70 -10.80
CA TYR A 88 -0.69 1.64 -12.25
C TYR A 88 -0.94 0.22 -12.77
N GLY A 89 -1.47 0.12 -13.99
CA GLY A 89 -1.77 -1.16 -14.64
C GLY A 89 -2.95 -1.07 -15.60
N GLN A 90 -3.18 -2.11 -16.39
CA GLN A 90 -4.29 -2.17 -17.35
C GLN A 90 -5.68 -2.10 -16.68
N THR A 91 -6.73 -1.85 -17.47
CA THR A 91 -8.11 -1.98 -17.00
C THR A 91 -8.38 -3.40 -16.49
N GLY A 92 -9.04 -3.52 -15.33
CA GLY A 92 -9.28 -4.81 -14.68
C GLY A 92 -8.08 -5.40 -13.94
N ALA A 93 -6.94 -4.71 -13.83
CA ALA A 93 -5.76 -5.19 -13.09
C ALA A 93 -5.90 -5.13 -11.55
N GLY A 94 -6.94 -4.46 -11.02
CA GLY A 94 -7.15 -4.33 -9.57
C GLY A 94 -6.65 -3.03 -8.94
N LYS A 95 -6.46 -1.96 -9.72
CA LYS A 95 -6.05 -0.63 -9.22
C LYS A 95 -7.04 -0.07 -8.16
N THR A 96 -8.32 0.01 -8.51
CA THR A 96 -9.41 0.47 -7.63
C THR A 96 -9.51 -0.37 -6.35
N TYR A 97 -9.38 -1.69 -6.49
CA TYR A 97 -9.40 -2.62 -5.37
C TYR A 97 -8.19 -2.41 -4.44
N THR A 98 -6.99 -2.22 -4.99
CA THR A 98 -5.77 -1.97 -4.20
C THR A 98 -5.83 -0.63 -3.47
N MET A 99 -6.27 0.44 -4.15
CA MET A 99 -6.38 1.76 -3.52
C MET A 99 -7.58 1.87 -2.58
N GLY A 100 -8.62 1.07 -2.77
CA GLY A 100 -9.85 1.15 -1.98
C GLY A 100 -10.76 2.31 -2.39
N THR A 101 -10.73 2.75 -3.65
CA THR A 101 -11.56 3.86 -4.16
C THR A 101 -12.96 3.43 -4.62
N GLY A 102 -13.30 2.14 -4.53
CA GLY A 102 -14.60 1.62 -4.97
C GLY A 102 -15.79 1.98 -4.07
N PHE A 103 -15.54 2.46 -2.84
CA PHE A 103 -16.54 2.86 -1.84
C PHE A 103 -17.77 1.91 -1.76
N GLU A 104 -17.53 0.63 -1.56
CA GLU A 104 -18.59 -0.38 -1.42
C GLU A 104 -19.09 -0.46 0.04
N PRO A 105 -20.39 -0.18 0.31
CA PRO A 105 -20.94 -0.29 1.66
C PRO A 105 -20.89 -1.74 2.15
N GLY A 106 -20.40 -1.95 3.38
CA GLY A 106 -20.36 -3.27 4.00
C GLY A 106 -19.26 -4.19 3.48
N ILE A 107 -18.23 -3.65 2.82
CA ILE A 107 -17.01 -4.38 2.51
C ILE A 107 -16.38 -4.94 3.80
N ASN A 108 -15.86 -6.16 3.74
CA ASN A 108 -15.13 -6.75 4.86
C ASN A 108 -13.93 -5.86 5.22
N PRO A 109 -13.68 -5.51 6.49
CA PRO A 109 -12.48 -4.78 6.91
C PRO A 109 -11.16 -5.37 6.43
N GLU A 110 -11.10 -6.68 6.17
CA GLU A 110 -9.91 -7.34 5.60
C GLU A 110 -9.68 -7.00 4.12
N GLU A 111 -10.75 -6.63 3.41
CA GLU A 111 -10.75 -6.28 1.98
C GLU A 111 -10.53 -4.77 1.73
N GLU A 112 -10.57 -3.95 2.78
CA GLU A 112 -10.30 -2.52 2.69
C GLU A 112 -8.92 -2.26 2.06
N GLY A 113 -8.88 -1.36 1.07
CA GLY A 113 -7.66 -0.99 0.37
C GLY A 113 -6.79 0.04 1.11
N ILE A 114 -5.85 0.64 0.39
CA ILE A 114 -4.84 1.55 0.95
C ILE A 114 -5.44 2.82 1.57
N ILE A 115 -6.37 3.49 0.89
CA ILE A 115 -6.89 4.80 1.31
C ILE A 115 -7.61 4.73 2.67
N PRO A 116 -8.63 3.86 2.89
CA PRO A 116 -9.31 3.79 4.18
C PRO A 116 -8.34 3.45 5.34
N ARG A 117 -7.40 2.51 5.10
CA ARG A 117 -6.36 2.17 6.08
C ARG A 117 -5.43 3.34 6.39
N ALA A 118 -5.01 4.09 5.37
CA ALA A 118 -4.18 5.28 5.53
C ALA A 118 -4.87 6.36 6.34
N VAL A 119 -6.17 6.59 6.08
CA VAL A 119 -6.98 7.55 6.85
C VAL A 119 -7.07 7.09 8.31
N HIS A 120 -7.40 5.82 8.57
CA HIS A 120 -7.45 5.30 9.94
C HIS A 120 -6.11 5.48 10.66
N HIS A 121 -5.03 5.04 10.04
CA HIS A 121 -3.68 5.14 10.60
C HIS A 121 -3.28 6.60 10.87
N LEU A 122 -3.62 7.54 10.00
CA LEU A 122 -3.36 8.97 10.21
C LEU A 122 -4.10 9.48 11.46
N PHE A 123 -5.39 9.18 11.61
CA PHE A 123 -6.16 9.65 12.77
C PHE A 123 -5.70 8.99 14.08
N GLU A 124 -5.36 7.70 14.04
CA GLU A 124 -4.77 6.99 15.17
C GLU A 124 -3.42 7.59 15.57
N GLY A 125 -2.55 7.86 14.59
CA GLY A 125 -1.25 8.48 14.81
C GLY A 125 -1.33 9.90 15.38
N ILE A 126 -2.34 10.69 15.01
CA ILE A 126 -2.62 12.00 15.60
C ILE A 126 -3.01 11.84 17.08
N LYS A 127 -3.90 10.90 17.37
CA LYS A 127 -4.37 10.65 18.74
C LYS A 127 -3.20 10.24 19.65
N LEU A 128 -2.39 9.27 19.22
CA LEU A 128 -1.24 8.78 19.98
C LEU A 128 -0.21 9.88 20.28
N ARG A 129 0.07 10.76 19.31
CA ARG A 129 1.01 11.88 19.49
C ARG A 129 0.50 12.92 20.49
N LYS A 130 -0.81 13.16 20.54
CA LYS A 130 -1.43 14.01 21.55
C LYS A 130 -1.34 13.40 22.94
N GLU A 131 -1.73 12.12 23.08
CA GLU A 131 -1.66 11.38 24.35
C GLU A 131 -0.22 11.34 24.90
N LYS A 132 0.76 11.07 24.04
CA LYS A 132 2.19 11.07 24.41
C LYS A 132 2.69 12.44 24.90
N ALA A 133 2.25 13.53 24.29
CA ALA A 133 2.60 14.87 24.75
C ALA A 133 2.00 15.17 26.14
N GLU A 134 0.76 14.74 26.39
CA GLU A 134 0.11 14.87 27.69
C GLU A 134 0.86 14.07 28.78
N GLU A 135 1.25 12.83 28.48
CA GLU A 135 2.06 11.99 29.38
C GLU A 135 3.41 12.63 29.72
N ASN A 136 4.05 13.25 28.72
CA ASN A 136 5.33 13.95 28.86
C ASN A 136 5.19 15.35 29.50
N LYS A 137 3.97 15.83 29.77
CA LYS A 137 3.67 17.20 30.22
C LYS A 137 4.15 18.28 29.25
N GLU A 138 4.17 17.94 27.96
CA GLU A 138 4.47 18.84 26.86
C GLU A 138 3.18 19.42 26.28
N PRO A 139 3.21 20.60 25.65
CA PRO A 139 2.05 21.12 24.94
C PRO A 139 1.67 20.17 23.79
N PRO A 140 0.39 19.75 23.67
CA PRO A 140 0.00 18.80 22.65
C PRO A 140 0.12 19.41 21.24
N PRO A 141 0.58 18.65 20.25
CA PRO A 141 0.66 19.11 18.87
C PRO A 141 -0.72 19.41 18.29
N GLU A 142 -0.81 20.50 17.51
CA GLU A 142 -2.00 20.86 16.75
C GLU A 142 -1.88 20.33 15.31
N PHE A 143 -2.95 19.67 14.84
CA PHE A 143 -3.02 19.14 13.48
C PHE A 143 -4.22 19.71 12.76
N LYS A 144 -4.02 20.11 11.50
CA LYS A 144 -5.07 20.55 10.59
C LYS A 144 -5.07 19.68 9.35
N ILE A 145 -6.21 19.05 9.06
CA ILE A 145 -6.35 18.10 7.96
C ILE A 145 -7.27 18.69 6.90
N HIS A 146 -6.83 18.61 5.64
CA HIS A 146 -7.62 18.98 4.47
C HIS A 146 -7.57 17.83 3.47
N ALA A 147 -8.72 17.50 2.86
CA ALA A 147 -8.83 16.48 1.84
C ALA A 147 -9.50 17.05 0.59
N GLN A 148 -9.01 16.64 -0.58
CA GLN A 148 -9.56 17.02 -1.87
C GLN A 148 -9.58 15.78 -2.77
N PHE A 149 -10.66 15.61 -3.52
CA PHE A 149 -10.80 14.55 -4.53
C PHE A 149 -10.95 15.18 -5.91
N MET A 150 -10.21 14.67 -6.89
CA MET A 150 -10.24 15.12 -8.28
C MET A 150 -10.25 13.91 -9.20
N GLU A 151 -11.03 14.01 -10.28
CA GLU A 151 -11.04 13.07 -11.41
C GLU A 151 -10.56 13.83 -12.65
N VAL A 152 -9.65 13.23 -13.41
CA VAL A 152 -8.98 13.84 -14.58
C VAL A 152 -9.45 13.14 -15.86
#